data_AF-A0A1M6JR46-F1
#
_entry.id   AF-A0A1M6JR46-F1
#
_cell.length_a   1.000
_cell.length_b   1.000
_cell.length_c   1.000
_cell.angle_alpha   90.00
_cell.angle_beta   90.00
_cell.angle_gamma   90.00
#
_symmetry.space_group_name_H-M   'P 1'
#
loop_
_entity.id
_entity.type
_entity.pdbx_description
1 polymer ?
#
loop_
_entity_poly.entity_id
_entity_poly.type
_entity_poly.pdbx_seq_one_letter_code
_entity_poly.pdbx_strand_id
1 'polypeptide(L)'
;MTYIVMQFIVLLLIILISGIFADRIFRLVALCEKSSSIFTSLIFGLFIYLINIWGLFIFKDITHFPMLVASFDCLQFTRRFILLSLLVGAILGGISGVFGWLLCRIRKDT
;
A
#
# COMPACT_ATOMS: atom_id res chain seq x y z
N MET A 1 7.36 21.68 -15.50
CA MET A 1 8.24 20.65 -14.90
C MET A 1 8.11 20.54 -13.38
N THR A 2 8.15 21.65 -12.64
CA THR A 2 8.03 21.66 -11.16
C THR A 2 6.76 20.97 -10.62
N TYR A 3 5.61 21.14 -11.27
CA TYR A 3 4.35 20.50 -10.87
C TYR A 3 4.37 18.97 -10.95
N ILE A 4 5.01 18.42 -11.99
CA ILE A 4 5.13 16.96 -12.18
C ILE A 4 6.02 16.36 -11.08
N VAL A 5 7.11 17.05 -10.72
CA VAL A 5 8.01 16.63 -9.65
C VAL A 5 7.29 16.62 -8.30
N MET A 6 6.51 17.66 -7.99
CA MET A 6 5.74 17.72 -6.74
C MET A 6 4.70 16.60 -6.65
N GLN A 7 3.96 16.32 -7.72
CA GLN A 7 2.98 15.22 -7.71
C GLN A 7 3.66 13.85 -7.57
N PHE A 8 4.82 13.64 -8.18
CA PHE A 8 5.59 12.41 -8.03
C PHE A 8 6.05 12.20 -6.58
N ILE A 9 6.52 13.26 -5.92
CA ILE A 9 6.90 13.23 -4.49
C ILE A 9 5.69 12.88 -3.62
N VAL A 10 4.53 13.49 -3.89
CA VAL A 10 3.29 13.19 -3.16
C VAL A 10 2.87 11.73 -3.34
N LEU A 11 2.90 11.21 -4.55
CA LEU A 11 2.58 9.81 -4.84
C LEU A 11 3.51 8.86 -4.08
N LEU A 12 4.82 9.13 -4.14
CA LEU A 12 5.84 8.33 -3.45
C LEU A 12 5.62 8.36 -1.93
N LEU A 13 5.27 9.52 -1.38
CA LEU A 13 4.95 9.68 0.04
C LEU A 13 3.69 8.89 0.43
N ILE A 14 2.64 8.91 -0.39
CA ILE A 14 1.40 8.13 -0.15
C ILE A 14 1.71 6.63 -0.13
N ILE A 15 2.52 6.14 -1.06
CA ILE A 15 2.94 4.72 -1.14
C ILE A 15 3.76 4.35 0.11
N LEU A 16 4.70 5.20 0.52
CA LEU A 16 5.52 4.98 1.71
C LEU A 16 4.68 4.94 2.98
N ILE A 17 3.80 5.93 3.17
CA ILE A 17 2.93 6.01 4.35
C ILE A 17 1.98 4.81 4.41
N SER A 18 1.36 4.44 3.29
CA SER A 18 0.46 3.28 3.23
C SER A 18 1.19 1.95 3.44
N GLY A 19 2.42 1.80 2.93
CA GLY A 19 3.27 0.64 3.19
C GLY A 19 3.65 0.51 4.66
N ILE A 20 4.02 1.61 5.32
CA ILE A 20 4.32 1.65 6.76
C ILE A 20 3.06 1.29 7.56
N PHE A 21 1.90 1.82 7.17
CA PHE A 21 0.63 1.53 7.81
C PHE A 21 0.25 0.04 7.72
N ALA A 22 0.41 -0.55 6.54
CA ALA A 22 0.17 -1.98 6.33
C ALA A 22 1.13 -2.86 7.16
N ASP A 23 2.40 -2.51 7.23
CA ASP A 23 3.39 -3.23 8.04
C ASP A 23 3.08 -3.16 9.56
N ARG A 24 2.54 -2.03 10.03
CA ARG A 24 2.05 -1.92 11.42
C ARG A 24 0.87 -2.85 11.69
N ILE A 25 -0.09 -2.94 10.76
CA ILE A 25 -1.23 -3.87 10.87
C ILE A 25 -0.75 -5.32 10.83
N PHE A 26 0.13 -5.65 9.89
CA PHE A 26 0.75 -6.97 9.80
C PHE A 26 1.35 -7.40 11.15
N ARG A 27 2.09 -6.51 11.81
CA ARG A 27 2.67 -6.79 13.13
C ARG A 27 1.62 -7.00 14.22
N LEU A 28 0.58 -6.17 14.26
CA LEU A 28 -0.50 -6.30 15.24
C LEU A 28 -1.20 -7.66 15.12
N VAL A 29 -1.38 -8.15 13.89
CA VAL A 29 -2.10 -9.39 13.63
C VAL A 29 -1.19 -10.62 13.73
N ALA A 30 0.06 -10.53 13.27
CA ALA A 30 0.99 -11.66 13.27
C ALA A 30 1.39 -12.10 14.69
N LEU A 31 1.35 -11.20 15.69
CA LEU A 31 1.63 -11.48 17.12
C LEU A 31 2.93 -12.25 17.39
N CYS A 32 3.83 -12.28 16.42
CA CYS A 32 5.04 -13.06 16.42
C CYS A 32 6.22 -12.09 16.38
N GLU A 33 7.19 -12.26 17.29
CA GLU A 33 8.40 -11.41 17.39
C GLU A 33 9.29 -11.60 16.15
N LYS A 34 8.85 -11.08 15.01
CA LYS A 34 9.71 -10.87 13.85
C LYS A 34 10.07 -9.40 13.80
N SER A 35 11.36 -9.11 13.96
CA SER A 35 11.92 -7.78 13.79
C SER A 35 11.47 -7.21 12.45
N SER A 36 10.83 -6.04 12.49
CA SER A 36 10.37 -5.42 11.25
C SER A 36 11.55 -4.94 10.45
N SER A 37 11.60 -5.35 9.21
CA SER A 37 12.57 -4.82 8.27
C SER A 37 11.93 -3.69 7.49
N ILE A 38 12.70 -2.64 7.19
CA ILE A 38 12.28 -1.60 6.24
C ILE A 38 11.85 -2.26 4.91
N PHE A 39 12.46 -3.41 4.58
CA PHE A 39 12.08 -4.23 3.42
C PHE A 39 10.62 -4.72 3.44
N THR A 40 10.05 -5.13 4.58
CA THR A 40 8.65 -5.62 4.62
C THR A 40 7.68 -4.49 4.32
N SER A 41 7.90 -3.32 4.92
CA SER A 41 7.13 -2.11 4.63
C SER A 41 7.23 -1.69 3.17
N LEU A 42 8.40 -1.84 2.55
CA LEU A 42 8.62 -1.47 1.15
C LEU A 42 7.88 -2.43 0.21
N ILE A 43 7.92 -3.73 0.50
CA ILE A 43 7.18 -4.77 -0.23
C ILE A 43 5.68 -4.50 -0.15
N PHE A 44 5.14 -4.24 1.04
CA PHE A 44 3.72 -3.90 1.19
C PHE A 44 3.34 -2.65 0.42
N GLY A 45 4.16 -1.59 0.48
CA GLY A 45 3.95 -0.38 -0.31
C GLY A 45 3.89 -0.67 -1.82
N LEU A 46 4.76 -1.54 -2.32
CA LEU A 46 4.81 -1.93 -3.74
C LEU A 46 3.56 -2.71 -4.16
N PHE A 47 3.08 -3.63 -3.32
CA PHE A 47 1.82 -4.34 -3.59
C PHE A 47 0.60 -3.42 -3.57
N ILE A 48 0.51 -2.51 -2.59
CA ILE A 48 -0.56 -1.51 -2.51
C ILE A 48 -0.56 -0.65 -3.77
N TYR A 49 0.62 -0.19 -4.21
CA TYR A 49 0.76 0.56 -5.44
C TYR A 49 0.26 -0.22 -6.67
N LEU A 50 0.66 -1.48 -6.80
CA LEU A 50 0.27 -2.32 -7.94
C LEU A 50 -1.25 -2.53 -7.99
N ILE A 51 -1.87 -2.83 -6.84
CA ILE A 51 -3.33 -3.02 -6.73
C ILE A 51 -4.07 -1.71 -7.02
N ASN A 52 -3.57 -0.57 -6.54
CA ASN A 52 -4.17 0.71 -6.83
C ASN A 52 -4.12 1.01 -8.34
N ILE A 53 -2.97 0.79 -9.01
CA ILE A 53 -2.88 0.97 -10.46
C ILE A 53 -3.85 0.04 -11.20
N TRP A 54 -3.88 -1.23 -10.81
CA TRP A 54 -4.82 -2.20 -11.39
C TRP A 54 -6.28 -1.79 -11.18
N GLY A 55 -6.64 -1.34 -9.98
CA GLY A 55 -7.97 -0.83 -9.69
C GLY A 55 -8.29 0.40 -10.55
N LEU A 56 -7.37 1.34 -10.68
CA LEU A 56 -7.56 2.52 -11.52
C LEU A 56 -7.66 2.20 -13.01
N PHE A 57 -6.95 1.16 -13.47
CA PHE A 57 -7.09 0.62 -14.82
C PHE A 57 -8.50 0.06 -15.04
N ILE A 58 -8.97 -0.80 -14.12
CA ILE A 58 -10.30 -1.45 -14.25
C ILE A 58 -11.45 -0.44 -14.12
N PHE A 59 -11.38 0.49 -13.17
CA PHE A 59 -12.50 1.40 -12.88
C PHE A 59 -12.54 2.65 -13.77
N LYS A 60 -11.41 3.04 -14.36
CA LYS A 60 -11.29 4.36 -15.01
C LYS A 60 -10.48 4.33 -16.30
N ASP A 61 -10.11 3.16 -16.80
CA ASP A 61 -9.30 2.95 -18.02
C ASP A 61 -8.03 3.82 -18.05
N ILE A 62 -7.46 4.12 -16.88
CA ILE A 62 -6.21 4.88 -16.80
C ILE A 62 -5.07 3.93 -17.16
N THR A 63 -4.66 3.96 -18.42
CA THR A 63 -3.62 3.09 -18.98
C THR A 63 -2.22 3.70 -18.89
N HIS A 64 -2.12 5.01 -18.67
CA HIS A 64 -0.86 5.76 -18.76
C HIS A 64 -0.60 6.64 -17.54
N PHE A 65 0.67 6.68 -17.11
CA PHE A 65 1.18 7.52 -16.03
C PHE A 65 0.81 9.02 -16.16
N PRO A 66 0.90 9.68 -17.34
CA PRO A 66 0.47 11.07 -17.48
C PRO A 66 -1.02 11.30 -17.21
N MET A 67 -1.88 10.33 -17.52
CA MET A 67 -3.32 10.41 -17.29
C MET A 67 -3.67 10.24 -15.80
N LEU A 68 -2.83 9.49 -15.09
CA LEU A 68 -2.88 9.36 -13.63
C LEU A 68 -2.48 10.67 -12.94
N VAL A 69 -1.37 11.28 -13.37
CA VAL A 69 -0.88 12.59 -12.89
C VAL A 69 -1.92 13.68 -13.17
N ALA A 70 -2.50 13.72 -14.37
CA ALA A 70 -3.58 14.65 -14.70
C ALA A 70 -4.82 14.46 -13.83
N SER A 71 -5.11 13.24 -13.38
CA SER A 71 -6.20 12.98 -12.43
C SER A 71 -5.90 13.46 -11.01
N PHE A 72 -4.62 13.51 -10.61
CA PHE A 72 -4.18 14.00 -9.29
C PHE A 72 -4.21 15.52 -9.13
N ASP A 73 -4.32 16.30 -10.22
CA ASP A 73 -4.62 17.73 -10.14
C ASP A 73 -6.00 17.99 -9.51
N CYS A 74 -6.90 17.01 -9.56
CA CYS A 74 -8.19 17.11 -8.90
C CYS A 74 -8.09 16.70 -7.42
N LEU A 75 -8.19 17.68 -6.51
CA LEU A 75 -8.10 17.48 -5.05
C LEU A 75 -9.01 16.34 -4.53
N GLN A 76 -10.19 16.21 -5.13
CA GLN A 76 -11.18 15.19 -4.79
C GLN A 76 -10.72 13.77 -5.18
N PHE A 77 -9.96 13.63 -6.26
CA PHE A 77 -9.41 12.35 -6.69
C PHE A 77 -8.27 11.91 -5.76
N THR A 78 -7.36 12.83 -5.42
CA THR A 78 -6.24 12.57 -4.49
C THR A 78 -6.72 12.05 -3.14
N ARG A 79 -7.76 12.66 -2.57
CA ARG A 79 -8.32 12.22 -1.28
C ARG A 79 -8.95 10.83 -1.35
N ARG A 80 -9.67 10.52 -2.43
CA ARG A 80 -10.26 9.18 -2.67
C ARG A 80 -9.17 8.13 -2.87
N PHE A 81 -8.11 8.47 -3.59
CA PHE A 81 -6.97 7.58 -3.83
C PHE A 81 -6.19 7.25 -2.54
N ILE A 82 -6.00 8.23 -1.66
CA ILE A 82 -5.37 8.00 -0.34
C ILE A 82 -6.21 7.04 0.50
N LEU A 83 -7.53 7.24 0.53
CA LEU A 83 -8.47 6.36 1.22
C LEU A 83 -8.43 4.93 0.65
N LEU A 84 -8.41 4.81 -0.68
CA LEU A 84 -8.30 3.51 -1.36
C LEU A 84 -6.99 2.81 -0.99
N SER A 85 -5.85 3.52 -1.04
CA SER A 85 -4.53 2.99 -0.67
C SER A 85 -4.49 2.49 0.78
N LEU A 86 -5.07 3.25 1.71
CA LEU A 86 -5.14 2.85 3.12
C LEU A 86 -6.01 1.60 3.31
N LEU A 87 -7.15 1.52 2.61
CA LEU A 87 -8.06 0.39 2.70
C LEU A 87 -7.41 -0.88 2.14
N VAL A 88 -6.77 -0.79 0.97
CA VAL A 88 -6.00 -1.89 0.38
C VAL A 88 -4.87 -2.31 1.32
N GLY A 89 -4.13 -1.35 1.88
CA GLY A 89 -3.06 -1.61 2.84
C GLY A 89 -3.55 -2.31 4.11
N ALA A 90 -4.73 -1.94 4.62
CA ALA A 90 -5.34 -2.59 5.78
C ALA A 90 -5.72 -4.04 5.49
N ILE A 91 -6.31 -4.31 4.32
CA ILE A 91 -6.68 -5.67 3.90
C ILE A 91 -5.43 -6.53 3.73
N LEU A 92 -4.42 -6.03 3.01
CA LEU A 92 -3.16 -6.74 2.79
C LEU A 92 -2.41 -7.01 4.09
N GLY A 93 -2.29 -6.00 4.94
CA GLY A 93 -1.69 -6.13 6.27
C GLY A 93 -2.43 -7.14 7.14
N GLY A 94 -3.77 -7.14 7.09
CA GLY A 94 -4.61 -8.12 7.79
C GLY A 94 -4.39 -9.54 7.29
N ILE A 95 -4.52 -9.79 5.99
CA ILE A 95 -4.37 -11.13 5.39
C ILE A 95 -2.98 -11.67 5.66
N SER A 96 -1.94 -10.90 5.33
CA SER A 96 -0.54 -11.29 5.57
C SER A 96 -0.27 -11.53 7.06
N GLY A 97 -0.86 -10.73 7.94
CA GLY A 97 -0.74 -10.90 9.38
C GLY A 97 -1.36 -12.20 9.87
N VAL A 98 -2.54 -12.58 9.37
CA VAL A 98 -3.18 -13.87 9.66
C VAL A 98 -2.32 -15.03 9.17
N PHE A 99 -1.75 -14.92 7.96
CA PHE A 99 -0.79 -15.92 7.46
C PHE A 99 0.46 -16.02 8.34
N GLY A 100 1.01 -14.88 8.79
CA GLY A 100 2.14 -14.83 9.70
C GLY A 100 1.84 -15.49 11.05
N TRP A 101 0.67 -15.22 11.60
CA TRP A 101 0.18 -15.85 12.82
C TRP A 101 0.03 -17.37 12.65
N LEU A 102 -0.60 -17.82 11.56
CA LEU A 102 -0.79 -19.23 11.26
C LEU A 102 0.55 -19.97 11.13
N LEU A 103 1.51 -19.41 10.38
CA LEU A 103 2.84 -19.97 10.22
C LEU A 103 3.62 -20.03 11.55
N CYS A 104 3.51 -19.00 12.39
CA CYS A 104 4.12 -19.01 13.71
C CYS A 104 3.51 -20.06 14.64
N ARG A 105 2.20 -20.28 14.55
CA ARG A 105 1.52 -21.33 15.30
C ARG A 105 1.96 -22.72 14.85
N ILE A 106 1.99 -22.97 13.54
CA ILE A 106 2.45 -24.25 12.97
C ILE A 106 3.89 -24.56 13.38
N ARG A 107 4.79 -23.56 13.36
CA ARG A 107 6.19 -23.74 13.75
C ARG A 107 6.39 -24.04 15.25
N LYS A 108 5.45 -23.64 16.11
CA LYS A 108 5.52 -23.90 17.55
C LYS A 108 5.12 -25.34 17.90
N ASP A 109 4.36 -26.00 17.03
CA ASP A 109 3.86 -27.37 17.22
C ASP A 109 4.79 -28.45 16.60
N THR A 110 5.86 -28.05 15.90
CA THR A 110 6.95 -28.92 15.39
C THR A 110 8.23 -28.72 16.19
#